data_AF-A0A376RP85-F1
#
_entry.id   AF-A0A376RP85-F1
#
_cell.length_a   1.000
_cell.length_b   1.000
_cell.length_c   1.000
_cell.angle_alpha   90.00
_cell.angle_beta   90.00
_cell.angle_gamma   90.00
#
_symmetry.space_group_name_H-M   'P 1'
#
loop_
_entity.id
_entity.type
_entity.pdbx_description
1 polymer ?
#
loop_
_entity_poly.entity_id
_entity_poly.type
_entity_poly.pdbx_seq_one_letter_code
_entity_poly.pdbx_strand_id
1 'polypeptide(L)' 'MPELNRGALDVALGHLGVPFTCIGQMTADIEGLCFIRDGEPVTFDWKGYDHFATP' A
#
# COMPACT_ATOMS: atom_id res chain seq x y z
N MET A 1 1.20 -8.48 0.80
CA MET A 1 0.86 -9.84 1.24
C MET A 1 0.99 -10.78 0.05
N PRO A 2 1.57 -11.99 0.21
CA PRO A 2 1.60 -12.96 -0.89
C PRO A 2 0.18 -13.37 -1.28
N GLU A 3 -0.09 -13.50 -2.58
CA GLU A 3 -1.42 -13.88 -3.10
C GLU A 3 -1.89 -15.23 -2.55
N LEU A 4 -0.96 -16.16 -2.33
CA LEU A 4 -1.20 -17.47 -1.72
C LEU A 4 -1.97 -17.38 -0.38
N ASN A 5 -1.73 -16.32 0.38
CA ASN A 5 -2.29 -16.15 1.72
C ASN A 5 -3.56 -15.28 1.72
N ARG A 6 -4.01 -14.75 0.57
CA ARG A 6 -5.13 -13.80 0.53
C ARG A 6 -6.42 -14.41 1.08
N GLY A 7 -6.75 -15.64 0.70
CA GLY A 7 -7.96 -16.30 1.20
C GLY A 7 -7.94 -16.56 2.70
N ALA A 8 -6.78 -16.92 3.27
CA ALA A 8 -6.64 -17.10 4.72
C ALA A 8 -6.77 -15.77 5.46
N LEU A 9 -6.23 -14.69 4.89
CA LEU A 9 -6.34 -13.34 5.43
C LEU A 9 -7.78 -12.82 5.39
N ASP A 10 -8.52 -13.08 4.30
CA ASP A 10 -9.91 -12.67 4.16
C ASP A 10 -10.80 -13.30 5.25
N VAL A 11 -10.59 -14.59 5.54
CA VAL A 11 -11.29 -15.28 6.63
C VAL A 11 -10.90 -14.71 8.00
N ALA A 12 -9.60 -14.49 8.21
CA ALA A 12 -9.07 -13.99 9.49
C ALA A 12 -9.40 -12.52 9.77
N LEU A 13 -9.70 -11.69 8.77
CA LEU A 13 -10.12 -10.30 8.98
C LEU A 13 -11.63 -10.13 8.86
N GLY A 14 -12.32 -10.99 8.09
CA GLY A 14 -13.76 -10.91 7.88
C GLY A 14 -14.59 -10.99 9.16
N HIS A 15 -14.11 -11.71 10.19
CA HIS A 15 -14.79 -11.80 11.48
C HIS A 15 -14.70 -10.53 12.35
N LEU A 16 -13.84 -9.56 12.00
CA LEU A 16 -13.67 -8.31 12.76
C LEU A 16 -14.77 -7.28 12.43
N GLY A 17 -15.55 -7.50 11.36
CA GLY A 17 -16.61 -6.58 10.94
C GLY A 17 -16.12 -5.23 10.41
N VAL A 18 -14.81 -5.09 10.20
CA VAL A 18 -14.17 -3.88 9.67
C VAL A 18 -13.75 -4.12 8.22
N PRO A 19 -14.11 -3.24 7.26
CA PRO A 19 -13.68 -3.38 5.89
C PRO A 19 -12.17 -3.19 5.77
N PHE A 20 -11.53 -3.98 4.92
CA PHE A 20 -10.12 -3.85 4.57
C PHE A 20 -9.96 -3.94 3.05
N THR A 21 -8.89 -3.35 2.53
CA THR A 21 -8.56 -3.36 1.10
C THR A 21 -7.05 -3.46 0.92
N CYS A 22 -6.62 -4.19 -0.11
CA CYS A 22 -5.21 -4.20 -0.51
C CYS A 22 -4.85 -2.87 -1.19
N ILE A 23 -3.85 -2.15 -0.69
CA ILE A 23 -3.39 -0.86 -1.23
C ILE A 23 -2.11 -0.96 -2.06
N GLY A 24 -1.54 -2.16 -2.18
CA GLY A 24 -0.28 -2.36 -2.91
C GLY A 24 0.38 -3.69 -2.59
N GLN A 25 1.49 -3.95 -3.27
CA GLN A 25 2.30 -5.15 -3.13
C GLN A 25 3.79 -4.80 -3.24
N MET A 26 4.63 -5.61 -2.60
CA MET A 26 6.08 -5.52 -2.77
C MET A 26 6.48 -6.40 -3.95
N THR A 27 7.22 -5.84 -4.90
CA THR A 27 7.78 -6.55 -6.04
C THR A 27 9.29 -6.69 -5.89
N ALA A 28 9.91 -7.56 -6.69
CA ALA A 28 11.36 -7.72 -6.70
C ALA A 28 12.11 -6.51 -7.28
N ASP A 29 11.38 -5.56 -7.87
CA ASP A 29 11.95 -4.42 -8.56
C ASP A 29 12.49 -3.35 -7.59
N ILE A 30 13.49 -2.61 -8.06
CA ILE A 30 14.38 -1.75 -7.24
C ILE A 30 13.97 -0.27 -7.29
N GLU A 31 12.93 0.08 -8.05
CA GLU A 31 12.55 1.46 -8.37
C GLU A 31 11.88 2.24 -7.21
N GLY A 32 11.86 1.67 -6.00
CA GLY A 32 11.28 2.31 -4.83
C GLY A 32 9.75 2.21 -4.82
N LEU A 33 9.06 3.30 -4.43
CA LEU A 33 7.61 3.30 -4.34
C LEU A 33 6.97 3.81 -5.64
N CYS A 34 6.16 2.98 -6.29
CA CYS A 34 5.39 3.33 -7.47
C CYS A 34 3.91 3.52 -7.13
N PHE A 35 3.33 4.65 -7.55
CA PHE A 35 1.90 4.89 -7.45
C PHE A 35 1.25 4.62 -8.79
N ILE A 36 0.13 3.90 -8.77
CA ILE A 36 -0.66 3.60 -9.95
C ILE A 36 -2.04 4.26 -9.80
N ARG A 37 -2.48 4.97 -10.83
CA ARG A 37 -3.85 5.48 -10.96
C ARG A 37 -4.39 5.06 -12.32
N ASP A 38 -5.55 4.40 -12.33
CA ASP A 38 -6.18 3.91 -13.56
C ASP A 38 -5.28 3.02 -14.43
N GLY A 39 -4.37 2.28 -13.78
CA GLY A 39 -3.40 1.40 -14.45
C GLY A 39 -2.12 2.11 -14.90
N GLU A 40 -2.03 3.43 -14.78
CA GLU A 40 -0.87 4.22 -15.20
C GLU A 40 -0.01 4.67 -14.00
N PRO A 41 1.32 4.60 -14.10
CA PRO A 41 2.23 5.18 -13.11
C PRO A 41 2.01 6.69 -12.98
N VAL A 42 1.92 7.17 -11.75
CA VAL A 42 1.81 8.60 -11.45
C VAL A 42 2.98 9.08 -10.58
N THR A 43 3.56 10.21 -10.95
CA THR A 43 4.53 10.89 -10.11
C THR A 43 3.80 11.60 -8.99
N PHE A 44 4.15 11.28 -7.75
CA PHE A 44 3.69 12.01 -6.58
C PHE A 44 4.79 12.97 -6.14
N ASP A 45 4.51 14.27 -6.09
CA ASP A 45 5.42 15.27 -5.54
C ASP A 45 5.27 15.29 -4.02
N TRP A 46 6.02 14.40 -3.35
CA TRP A 46 6.00 14.30 -1.90
C TRP A 46 6.59 15.56 -1.29
N LYS A 47 5.72 16.41 -0.74
CA LYS A 47 6.17 17.42 0.21
C LYS A 47 6.38 16.72 1.55
N GLY A 48 7.60 16.25 1.77
CA GLY A 48 8.00 15.72 3.07
C GLY A 48 7.73 16.78 4.14
N TYR A 49 6.80 16.49 5.05
CA TYR A 49 6.63 17.30 6.25
C TYR A 49 7.49 16.67 7.33
N ASP A 50 8.59 17.34 7.66
CA ASP A 50 9.38 16.97 8.82
C ASP A 50 8.68 17.51 10.06
N HIS A 51 8.01 16.62 10.80
CA HIS A 51 7.36 16.96 12.07
C HIS A 51 8.34 17.49 13.14
N PHE A 52 9.65 17.34 12.90
CA PHE A 52 10.72 17.80 13.79
C PHE A 52 11.49 19.00 13.22
N ALA A 53 11.17 19.47 12.01
CA ALA A 53 11.71 20.72 11.52
C ALA A 53 11.20 21.86 12.41
N THR A 54 12.14 22.57 13.04
CA THR A 54 11.83 23.80 13.78
C THR A 54 11.47 24.90 12.78
N PRO A 55 10.59 25.86 13.11
CA PRO A 55 10.06 26.86 12.18
C PRO A 55 11.13 27.70 11.48
#